data_AF-A0A6V7W5D3-F1
#
_entry.id   AF-A0A6V7W5D3-F1
#
_cell.length_a   1.000
_cell.length_b   1.000
_cell.length_c   1.000
_cell.angle_alpha   90.00
_cell.angle_beta   90.00
_cell.angle_gamma   90.00
#
_symmetry.space_group_name_H-M   'P 1'
#
loop_
_entity.id
_entity.type
_entity.pdbx_description
1 polymer ?
#
loop_
_entity_poly.entity_id
_entity_poly.type
_entity_poly.pdbx_seq_one_letter_code
_entity_poly.pdbx_strand_id
1 'polypeptide(L)'
;MFIGLKIGAKNKYIRFGADCALILNEKNKGFNIQQFFWNNNDVFGCGLVYAPDDDTYVFFTQNGKQIGKAVFLMDNCNSYKPYVALNCCSVEANFGNNLETKPFVYDISKHLAPEYY
;
A
#
# COMPACT_ATOMS: atom_id res chain seq x y z
N MET A 1 11.01 -3.25 5.87
CA MET A 1 10.62 -1.94 5.29
C MET A 1 9.10 -1.81 5.43
N PHE A 2 8.61 -0.64 5.85
CA PHE A 2 7.18 -0.33 5.80
C PHE A 2 6.88 0.67 4.68
N ILE A 3 5.77 0.43 3.97
CA ILE A 3 5.16 1.40 3.04
C ILE A 3 3.68 1.51 3.31
N GLY A 4 3.08 2.66 3.04
CA GLY A 4 1.64 2.83 3.15
C GLY A 4 1.19 4.27 3.25
N LEU A 5 0.14 4.49 4.02
CA LEU A 5 -0.47 5.81 4.22
C LEU A 5 -0.57 6.13 5.70
N LYS A 6 -0.20 7.37 6.05
CA LYS A 6 -0.61 8.01 7.30
C LYS A 6 -2.00 8.63 7.11
N ILE A 7 -2.89 8.38 8.06
CA ILE A 7 -4.30 8.82 8.00
C ILE A 7 -4.49 10.03 8.90
N GLY A 8 -4.76 11.19 8.30
CA GLY A 8 -5.07 12.42 9.03
C GLY A 8 -3.93 12.98 9.88
N ALA A 9 -4.33 13.82 10.83
CA ALA A 9 -3.45 14.34 11.88
C ALA A 9 -3.20 13.32 13.01
N LYS A 10 -4.03 12.27 13.09
CA LYS A 10 -3.86 11.18 14.05
C LYS A 10 -2.62 10.36 13.69
N ASN A 11 -1.96 9.75 14.68
CA ASN A 11 -0.86 8.80 14.46
C ASN A 11 -1.40 7.41 14.05
N LYS A 12 -2.33 7.39 13.08
CA LYS A 12 -2.90 6.17 12.49
C LYS A 12 -2.25 5.91 11.13
N TYR A 13 -2.03 4.65 10.83
CA TYR A 13 -1.36 4.21 9.62
C TYR A 13 -2.06 2.97 9.07
N ILE A 14 -2.10 2.86 7.75
CA ILE A 14 -2.29 1.57 7.07
C ILE A 14 -1.05 1.31 6.27
N ARG A 15 -0.40 0.18 6.55
CA ARG A 15 0.95 -0.07 6.05
C ARG A 15 1.20 -1.54 5.84
N PHE A 16 1.98 -1.82 4.82
CA PHE A 16 2.56 -3.11 4.54
C PHE A 16 4.00 -3.14 5.07
N GLY A 17 4.32 -4.14 5.88
CA GLY A 17 5.68 -4.45 6.33
C GLY A 17 6.27 -5.60 5.53
N ALA A 18 7.23 -5.32 4.66
CA ALA A 18 7.86 -6.33 3.80
C ALA A 18 8.71 -7.34 4.60
N ASP A 19 9.36 -6.91 5.67
CA ASP A 19 10.20 -7.76 6.51
C ASP A 19 9.41 -8.78 7.35
N CYS A 20 8.14 -8.48 7.63
CA CYS A 20 7.25 -9.35 8.40
C CYS A 20 6.10 -9.93 7.57
N ALA A 21 6.00 -9.62 6.28
CA ALA A 21 4.91 -10.04 5.40
C ALA A 21 3.51 -9.73 5.94
N LEU A 22 3.35 -8.59 6.62
CA LEU A 22 2.11 -8.19 7.30
C LEU A 22 1.53 -6.91 6.70
N ILE A 23 0.22 -6.91 6.46
CA ILE A 23 -0.56 -5.68 6.29
C ILE A 23 -1.16 -5.31 7.65
N LEU A 24 -0.88 -4.10 8.12
CA LEU A 24 -1.42 -3.54 9.36
C LEU A 24 -2.50 -2.51 9.01
N ASN A 25 -3.70 -2.65 9.57
CA ASN A 25 -4.73 -1.61 9.44
C ASN A 25 -4.53 -0.46 10.44
N GLU A 26 -5.43 0.52 10.41
CA GLU A 26 -5.44 1.70 11.28
C GLU A 26 -5.51 1.42 12.79
N LYS A 27 -5.91 0.20 13.18
CA LYS A 27 -5.97 -0.28 14.57
C LYS A 27 -4.76 -1.16 14.93
N ASN A 28 -3.75 -1.24 14.05
CA ASN A 28 -2.62 -2.17 14.10
C ASN A 28 -3.02 -3.66 14.13
N LYS A 29 -4.23 -4.00 13.63
CA LYS A 29 -4.58 -5.40 13.38
C LYS A 29 -3.78 -5.89 12.16
N GLY A 30 -3.04 -6.98 12.32
CA GLY A 30 -2.19 -7.54 11.28
C GLY A 30 -2.86 -8.66 10.48
N PHE A 31 -2.60 -8.66 9.18
CA PHE A 31 -3.05 -9.67 8.23
C PHE A 31 -1.83 -10.25 7.51
N ASN A 32 -1.62 -11.55 7.63
CA ASN A 32 -0.51 -12.23 6.96
C ASN A 32 -0.74 -12.31 5.46
N ILE A 33 0.30 -12.03 4.68
CA ILE A 33 0.35 -12.31 3.26
C ILE A 33 0.94 -13.71 3.10
N GLN A 34 0.17 -14.64 2.54
CA GLN A 34 0.66 -15.98 2.25
C GLN A 34 1.69 -15.94 1.12
N GLN A 35 2.74 -16.76 1.23
CA GLN A 35 3.75 -16.96 0.18
C GLN A 35 4.49 -15.67 -0.26
N PHE A 36 4.73 -14.76 0.67
CA PHE A 36 5.48 -13.54 0.40
C PHE A 36 6.99 -13.77 0.45
N PHE A 37 7.71 -13.26 -0.54
CA PHE A 37 9.17 -13.27 -0.60
C PHE A 37 9.66 -11.87 -0.98
N TRP A 38 10.65 -11.34 -0.25
CA TRP A 38 11.26 -10.05 -0.55
C TRP A 38 12.66 -10.24 -1.13
N ASN A 39 12.89 -9.68 -2.31
CA ASN A 39 14.16 -9.72 -3.03
C ASN A 39 14.70 -8.31 -3.33
N ASN A 40 15.98 -8.24 -3.64
CA ASN A 40 16.58 -7.01 -4.18
C ASN A 40 15.89 -6.65 -5.50
N ASN A 41 15.68 -5.34 -5.70
CA ASN A 41 15.00 -4.75 -6.86
C ASN A 41 13.49 -5.00 -6.95
N ASP A 42 12.87 -5.60 -5.93
CA ASP A 42 11.41 -5.66 -5.87
C ASP A 42 10.81 -4.25 -5.83
N VAL A 43 9.76 -4.05 -6.64
CA VAL A 43 9.01 -2.80 -6.68
C VAL A 43 7.72 -2.97 -5.89
N PHE A 44 7.60 -2.21 -4.82
CA PHE A 44 6.39 -2.19 -4.01
C PHE A 44 5.53 -0.96 -4.32
N GLY A 45 4.22 -1.16 -4.29
CA GLY A 45 3.24 -0.10 -4.51
C GLY A 45 2.20 -0.06 -3.38
N CYS A 46 1.64 1.13 -3.20
CA CYS A 46 0.52 1.38 -2.30
C CYS A 46 -0.51 2.21 -3.07
N GLY A 47 -1.72 1.69 -3.19
CA GLY A 47 -2.83 2.35 -3.87
C GLY A 47 -3.94 2.71 -2.89
N LEU A 48 -4.54 3.87 -3.10
CA LEU A 48 -5.75 4.34 -2.42
C LEU A 48 -6.84 4.46 -3.47
N VAL A 49 -7.98 3.82 -3.23
CA VAL A 49 -9.16 3.92 -4.10
C VAL A 49 -10.26 4.62 -3.35
N TYR A 50 -10.72 5.75 -3.89
CA TYR A 50 -11.94 6.42 -3.46
C TYR A 50 -13.11 5.81 -4.22
N ALA A 51 -13.78 4.83 -3.61
CA ALA A 51 -15.01 4.29 -4.14
C ALA A 51 -16.20 5.22 -3.82
N PRO A 52 -17.25 5.23 -4.65
CA PRO A 52 -18.55 5.74 -4.23
C PRO A 52 -19.03 5.00 -2.97
N ASP A 53 -19.80 5.67 -2.10
CA ASP A 53 -20.45 5.08 -0.92
C ASP A 53 -19.55 4.64 0.24
N ASP A 54 -18.48 5.41 0.53
CA ASP A 54 -17.59 5.21 1.69
C ASP A 54 -16.77 3.90 1.70
N ASP A 55 -16.81 3.14 0.61
CA ASP A 55 -15.98 1.95 0.39
C ASP A 55 -14.53 2.31 0.00
N THR A 56 -13.97 3.38 0.59
CA THR A 56 -12.57 3.77 0.33
C THR A 56 -11.66 2.71 0.92
N TYR A 57 -10.70 2.22 0.13
CA TYR A 57 -9.77 1.17 0.57
C TYR A 57 -8.34 1.42 0.11
N VAL A 58 -7.43 0.74 0.81
CA VAL A 58 -6.01 0.70 0.47
C VAL A 58 -5.65 -0.71 0.04
N PHE A 59 -4.86 -0.81 -1.02
CA PHE A 59 -4.27 -2.07 -1.46
C PHE A 59 -2.76 -1.92 -1.65
N PHE A 60 -2.06 -3.05 -1.64
CA PHE A 60 -0.61 -3.10 -1.79
C PHE A 60 -0.24 -3.98 -2.97
N THR A 61 0.89 -3.68 -3.59
CA THR A 61 1.37 -4.45 -4.75
C THR A 61 2.85 -4.76 -4.61
N GLN A 62 3.27 -5.88 -5.18
CA GLN A 62 4.67 -6.23 -5.41
C GLN A 62 4.83 -6.59 -6.90
N ASN A 63 5.80 -5.97 -7.57
CA ASN A 63 6.14 -6.19 -8.97
C ASN A 63 4.90 -6.13 -9.90
N GLY A 64 4.04 -5.13 -9.66
CA GLY A 64 2.84 -4.90 -10.47
C GLY A 64 1.67 -5.85 -10.21
N LYS A 65 1.76 -6.72 -9.19
CA LYS A 65 0.66 -7.61 -8.77
C LYS A 65 0.19 -7.24 -7.38
N GLN A 66 -1.12 -7.27 -7.15
CA GLN A 66 -1.67 -7.06 -5.81
C GLN A 66 -1.21 -8.18 -4.87
N ILE A 67 -0.86 -7.81 -3.64
CA ILE A 67 -0.51 -8.74 -2.56
C ILE A 67 -1.54 -8.63 -1.44
N GLY A 68 -1.96 -9.77 -0.92
CA GLY A 68 -3.03 -9.83 0.09
C GLY A 68 -4.36 -9.26 -0.41
N LYS A 69 -5.22 -8.92 0.54
CA LYS A 69 -6.53 -8.31 0.30
C LYS A 69 -6.46 -6.80 0.54
N ALA A 70 -7.44 -6.07 0.01
CA ALA A 70 -7.61 -4.65 0.31
C ALA A 70 -8.09 -4.44 1.74
N VAL A 71 -7.77 -3.27 2.30
CA VAL A 71 -8.17 -2.86 3.65
C VAL A 71 -9.10 -1.67 3.56
N PHE A 72 -10.34 -1.83 4.01
CA PHE A 72 -11.30 -0.73 4.12
C PHE A 72 -10.83 0.32 5.13
N LEU A 73 -11.10 1.58 4.80
CA LEU A 73 -10.88 2.72 5.67
C LEU A 73 -12.14 2.94 6.51
N MET A 74 -12.05 2.65 7.81
CA MET A 74 -13.20 2.81 8.71
C MET A 74 -13.39 4.28 9.16
N ASP A 75 -12.29 5.01 9.26
CA ASP A 75 -12.32 6.45 9.50
C ASP A 75 -12.20 7.19 8.16
N ASN A 76 -13.33 7.66 7.62
CA ASN A 76 -13.34 8.63 6.53
C ASN A 76 -12.51 9.84 6.92
N CYS A 77 -11.32 9.95 6.34
CA CYS A 77 -10.40 11.03 6.61
C CYS A 77 -10.17 11.84 5.35
N ASN A 78 -10.20 13.16 5.49
CA ASN A 78 -10.01 14.06 4.35
C ASN A 78 -8.53 14.18 3.93
N SER A 79 -7.61 13.44 4.57
CA SER A 79 -6.20 13.50 4.21
C SER A 79 -5.47 12.17 4.44
N TYR A 80 -4.78 11.74 3.41
CA TYR A 80 -3.86 10.62 3.42
C TYR A 80 -2.50 11.12 2.93
N LYS A 81 -1.44 10.72 3.62
CA LYS A 81 -0.06 11.09 3.25
C LYS A 81 0.75 9.82 3.03
N PRO A 82 1.52 9.72 1.94
CA PRO A 82 2.47 8.62 1.77
C PRO A 82 3.36 8.46 2.99
N TYR A 83 3.58 7.22 3.40
CA TYR A 83 4.40 6.85 4.54
C TYR A 83 5.38 5.75 4.12
N VAL A 84 6.64 5.95 4.50
CA VAL A 84 7.71 4.96 4.35
C VAL A 84 8.56 4.93 5.61
N ALA A 85 8.94 3.74 6.06
CA ALA A 85 9.95 3.56 7.09
C ALA A 85 10.94 2.48 6.65
N LEU A 86 12.23 2.82 6.68
CA LEU A 86 13.30 1.96 6.23
C LEU A 86 14.02 1.36 7.43
N ASN A 87 14.37 0.08 7.31
CA ASN A 87 15.24 -0.60 8.26
C ASN A 87 16.28 -1.38 7.45
N CYS A 88 17.56 -1.06 7.63
CA CYS A 88 18.70 -1.70 6.96
C CYS A 88 18.59 -1.84 5.42
N CYS A 89 17.91 -0.91 4.74
CA CYS A 89 17.78 -0.91 3.28
C CYS A 89 17.71 0.53 2.75
N SER A 90 17.93 0.67 1.43
CA SER A 90 17.74 1.92 0.69
C SER A 90 16.68 1.70 -0.38
N VAL A 91 15.89 2.73 -0.66
CA VAL A 91 14.83 2.68 -1.68
C VAL A 91 14.83 3.96 -2.49
N GLU A 92 14.27 3.86 -3.68
CA GLU A 92 13.92 5.02 -4.50
C GLU A 92 12.39 5.13 -4.55
N ALA A 93 11.85 6.31 -4.26
CA ALA A 93 10.41 6.54 -4.36
C ALA A 93 10.03 7.02 -5.77
N ASN A 94 8.91 6.52 -6.29
CA ASN A 94 8.29 7.03 -7.51
C ASN A 94 6.88 7.56 -7.20
N PHE A 95 6.70 8.87 -7.29
CA PHE A 95 5.40 9.53 -7.13
C PHE A 95 4.73 9.90 -8.47
N GLY A 96 5.27 9.42 -9.59
CA GLY A 96 4.71 9.66 -10.91
C GLY A 96 5.14 10.98 -11.57
N ASN A 97 6.25 11.58 -11.11
CA ASN A 97 6.76 12.84 -11.69
C ASN A 97 7.25 12.68 -13.15
N ASN A 98 7.62 11.47 -13.57
CA ASN A 98 8.00 11.16 -14.95
C ASN A 98 7.48 9.77 -15.32
N LEU A 99 6.30 9.72 -15.95
CA LEU A 99 5.66 8.47 -16.35
C LEU A 99 6.22 7.90 -17.66
N GLU A 100 6.92 8.71 -18.46
CA GLU A 100 7.51 8.25 -19.73
C GLU A 100 8.72 7.34 -19.49
N THR A 101 9.64 7.77 -18.61
CA THR A 101 10.86 7.01 -18.31
C THR A 101 10.73 6.14 -17.07
N LYS A 102 9.80 6.48 -16.17
CA LYS A 102 9.59 5.77 -14.91
C LYS A 102 8.08 5.56 -14.61
N PRO A 103 7.37 4.78 -15.43
CA PRO A 103 5.96 4.49 -15.20
C PRO A 103 5.75 3.74 -13.87
N PHE A 104 4.52 3.76 -13.37
CA PHE A 104 4.12 2.83 -12.32
C PHE A 104 4.17 1.39 -12.86
N VAL A 105 4.69 0.46 -12.05
CA VAL A 105 4.73 -0.96 -12.43
C VAL A 105 3.33 -1.59 -12.35
N TYR A 106 2.49 -1.10 -11.45
CA TYR A 106 1.09 -1.51 -11.37
C TYR A 106 0.25 -0.79 -12.42
N ASP A 107 -0.45 -1.56 -13.25
CA ASP A 107 -1.38 -1.03 -14.25
C ASP A 107 -2.75 -0.80 -13.62
N ILE A 108 -3.00 0.44 -13.19
CA ILE A 108 -4.25 0.84 -12.53
C ILE A 108 -5.47 0.69 -13.46
N SER A 109 -5.30 0.70 -14.78
CA SER A 109 -6.40 0.51 -15.73
C SER A 109 -6.98 -0.90 -15.70
N LYS A 110 -6.21 -1.87 -15.19
CA LYS A 110 -6.60 -3.27 -15.01
C LYS A 110 -7.03 -3.58 -13.57
N HIS A 111 -7.25 -2.55 -12.75
CA HIS A 111 -7.69 -2.74 -11.37
C HIS A 111 -9.11 -3.32 -11.36
N LEU A 112 -9.25 -4.49 -10.74
CA LEU A 112 -10.52 -5.14 -10.49
C LEU A 112 -10.91 -4.94 -9.03
N ALA A 113 -12.21 -5.01 -8.73
CA ALA A 113 -12.69 -4.98 -7.35
C ALA A 113 -11.96 -6.05 -6.53
N PRO A 114 -11.18 -5.67 -5.49
CA PRO A 114 -10.37 -6.60 -4.74
C PRO A 114 -11.23 -7.39 -3.75
N GLU A 115 -10.70 -8.52 -3.27
CA GLU A 115 -11.17 -9.08 -2.01
C GLU A 115 -10.72 -8.20 -0.83
N TYR A 116 -11.45 -8.28 0.29
CA TYR A 116 -11.21 -7.46 1.49
C TYR A 116 -10.86 -8.29 2.73
N TYR A 117 -10.11 -7.69 3.65
CA TYR A 117 -9.79 -8.23 4.99
C TYR A 117 -10.83 -7.91 6.07
#